data_AF-K0JRH6-F1
#
_entry.id   AF-K0JRH6-F1
#
_cell.length_a   1.000
_cell.length_b   1.000
_cell.length_c   1.000
_cell.angle_alpha   90.00
_cell.angle_beta   90.00
_cell.angle_gamma   90.00
#
_symmetry.space_group_name_H-M   'P 1'
#
loop_
_entity.id
_entity.type
_entity.pdbx_description
1 polymer ?
#
loop_
_entity_poly.entity_id
_entity_poly.type
_entity_poly.pdbx_seq_one_letter_code
_entity_poly.pdbx_strand_id
1 'polypeptide(L)'
;MERRPVLVVSVGVAVVAALAIGVAAWWPDESSEAGPASPPASVEVEAEHLVYERLADPARTVVRDDAGTVLAVFTDDARTAVLTGPRRSFSEPKATKATVNTSSWVRLLPQPWRPGAEGEPWFTEWYAGARHDVSPDVLAIATEYLIDTPAGTDDKGVRFRGDASFGPVKASGAGRQEQSDFYDYLGVPWDFPDGVAAQPETGRYGAVDCSGYVRLVFGYRLGMPLLGTNNAGPGIPRRAYAISESGPGVPLVPNERRRATDPSRLQAGDLVFFEVEDDPDTLDHVGIYLGLDDGGHHRFVSSRERIDGPTLGDVGGTSLLDDGGFYSTAWRSARRL
;
A
#
# COMPACT_ATOMS: atom_id res chain seq x y z
N MET A 1 31.21 -36.15 51.90
CA MET A 1 31.77 -36.69 50.64
C MET A 1 32.69 -35.64 50.03
N GLU A 2 33.70 -36.06 49.26
CA GLU A 2 34.90 -35.31 48.87
C GLU A 2 34.66 -33.85 48.42
N ARG A 3 35.47 -32.83 48.79
CA ARG A 3 36.94 -32.63 48.67
C ARG A 3 37.47 -32.59 47.22
N ARG A 4 37.42 -31.39 46.62
CA ARG A 4 38.55 -30.57 46.04
C ARG A 4 39.96 -31.23 45.93
N PRO A 5 40.92 -30.68 45.13
CA PRO A 5 40.87 -29.68 44.03
C PRO A 5 41.89 -30.01 42.87
N VAL A 6 42.58 -28.98 42.31
CA VAL A 6 43.76 -28.96 41.40
C VAL A 6 43.58 -29.47 39.95
N LEU A 7 44.38 -29.07 38.94
CA LEU A 7 45.70 -28.42 38.95
C LEU A 7 45.93 -27.42 37.80
N VAL A 8 46.57 -26.28 38.08
CA VAL A 8 47.15 -25.36 37.09
C VAL A 8 48.59 -25.79 36.82
N VAL A 9 48.96 -26.03 35.56
CA VAL A 9 50.38 -26.10 35.15
C VAL A 9 50.64 -25.05 34.07
N SER A 10 51.53 -24.13 34.40
CA SER A 10 52.14 -23.16 33.49
C SER A 10 53.49 -23.67 32.98
N VAL A 11 54.13 -22.88 32.09
CA VAL A 11 55.48 -23.05 31.51
C VAL A 11 55.47 -23.88 30.19
N GLY A 12 56.05 -23.41 29.07
CA GLY A 12 56.98 -22.27 28.93
C GLY A 12 57.01 -21.59 27.55
N VAL A 13 57.88 -20.57 27.47
CA VAL A 13 57.94 -19.51 26.45
C VAL A 13 59.09 -19.72 25.45
N ALA A 14 58.85 -19.43 24.16
CA ALA A 14 59.78 -18.68 23.28
C ALA A 14 59.02 -18.18 22.01
N VAL A 15 58.78 -16.87 21.81
CA VAL A 15 59.52 -15.89 20.93
C VAL A 15 60.02 -16.51 19.60
N VAL A 16 59.84 -15.97 18.39
CA VAL A 16 60.01 -14.62 17.77
C VAL A 16 59.21 -14.62 16.44
N ALA A 17 58.55 -13.60 15.89
CA ALA A 17 58.10 -12.24 16.28
C ALA A 17 56.99 -11.78 15.27
N ALA A 18 56.57 -10.50 15.28
CA ALA A 18 55.69 -9.89 14.27
C ALA A 18 56.22 -8.51 13.82
N LEU A 19 56.11 -8.19 12.52
CA LEU A 19 56.45 -6.89 11.95
C LEU A 19 55.20 -6.26 11.33
N ALA A 20 54.85 -5.06 11.80
CA ALA A 20 53.80 -4.23 11.25
C ALA A 20 54.32 -2.78 11.11
N ILE A 21 54.17 -2.21 9.92
CA ILE A 21 54.48 -0.82 9.55
C ILE A 21 53.46 -0.48 8.44
N GLY A 22 52.83 0.69 8.36
CA GLY A 22 52.91 1.93 9.14
C GLY A 22 52.41 3.09 8.26
N VAL A 23 51.73 4.09 8.82
CA VAL A 23 50.99 5.11 8.05
C VAL A 23 51.71 6.47 8.00
N ALA A 24 51.86 7.00 6.77
CA ALA A 24 51.95 8.41 6.33
C ALA A 24 53.13 9.36 6.72
N ALA A 25 53.57 10.11 5.70
CA ALA A 25 53.74 11.59 5.64
C ALA A 25 55.15 12.23 5.43
N TRP A 26 55.31 12.85 4.23
CA TRP A 26 56.01 14.13 3.88
C TRP A 26 57.48 14.15 3.36
N TRP A 27 57.61 14.25 2.01
CA TRP A 27 58.47 15.09 1.11
C TRP A 27 60.00 15.33 1.33
N PRO A 28 60.82 15.68 0.29
CA PRO A 28 60.51 16.44 -0.96
C PRO A 28 60.87 15.76 -2.31
N ASP A 29 60.75 16.54 -3.40
CA ASP A 29 60.87 16.21 -4.84
C ASP A 29 62.10 15.41 -5.30
N GLU A 30 61.89 14.53 -6.31
CA GLU A 30 62.66 14.62 -7.56
C GLU A 30 61.89 14.01 -8.77
N SER A 31 62.03 14.69 -9.91
CA SER A 31 61.29 14.55 -11.17
C SER A 31 61.32 13.17 -11.84
N SER A 32 60.17 12.70 -12.33
CA SER A 32 60.12 11.85 -13.53
C SER A 32 58.78 12.02 -14.26
N GLU A 33 58.84 12.32 -15.56
CA GLU A 33 57.66 12.55 -16.40
C GLU A 33 56.85 11.26 -16.62
N ALA A 34 55.56 11.33 -16.30
CA ALA A 34 54.54 10.42 -16.82
C ALA A 34 53.45 11.29 -17.46
N GLY A 35 53.10 11.01 -18.73
CA GLY A 35 52.18 11.84 -19.50
C GLY A 35 50.77 11.91 -18.88
N PRO A 36 49.99 12.97 -19.18
CA PRO A 36 48.69 13.18 -18.55
C PRO A 36 47.73 12.05 -18.91
N ALA A 37 47.40 11.21 -17.93
CA ALA A 37 46.26 10.32 -18.01
C ALA A 37 44.99 11.17 -18.14
N SER A 38 44.20 10.94 -19.19
CA SER A 38 42.90 11.59 -19.33
C SER A 38 42.04 11.26 -18.10
N PRO A 39 41.35 12.23 -17.49
CA PRO A 39 40.39 11.93 -16.43
C PRO A 39 39.31 10.98 -16.99
N PRO A 40 38.76 10.07 -16.17
CA PRO A 40 37.62 9.27 -16.60
C PRO A 40 36.51 10.21 -17.04
N ALA A 41 35.91 9.93 -18.19
CA ALA A 41 34.77 10.70 -18.67
C ALA A 41 33.68 10.67 -17.59
N SER A 42 33.41 11.82 -16.98
CA SER A 42 32.24 12.03 -16.15
C SER A 42 31.03 11.78 -17.04
N VAL A 43 30.36 10.65 -16.82
CA VAL A 43 29.01 10.44 -17.33
C VAL A 43 28.15 11.41 -16.54
N GLU A 44 28.01 12.63 -17.06
CA GLU A 44 26.88 13.47 -16.73
C GLU A 44 25.64 12.65 -17.08
N VAL A 45 24.98 12.14 -16.04
CA VAL A 45 23.62 11.64 -16.18
C VAL A 45 22.82 12.88 -16.53
N GLU A 46 22.49 13.05 -17.82
CA GLU A 46 21.60 14.12 -18.25
C GLU A 46 20.37 14.07 -17.36
N ALA A 47 20.06 15.19 -16.71
CA ALA A 47 18.92 15.30 -15.84
C ALA A 47 17.67 15.08 -16.69
N GLU A 48 17.06 13.90 -16.57
CA GLU A 48 15.85 13.50 -17.28
C GLU A 48 14.84 14.64 -17.26
N HIS A 49 14.58 15.21 -18.43
CA HIS A 49 13.68 16.34 -18.54
C HIS A 49 12.23 15.84 -18.45
N LEU A 50 11.48 16.44 -17.51
CA LEU A 50 10.15 15.99 -17.11
C LEU A 50 9.10 16.98 -17.61
N VAL A 51 8.17 16.47 -18.43
CA VAL A 51 7.02 17.24 -18.92
C VAL A 51 5.83 16.98 -18.00
N TYR A 52 5.29 18.05 -17.43
CA TYR A 52 4.10 18.03 -16.56
C TYR A 52 2.87 18.45 -17.37
N GLU A 53 2.12 17.46 -17.88
CA GLU A 53 0.93 17.66 -18.70
C GLU A 53 -0.34 17.76 -17.84
N ARG A 54 -1.17 18.79 -18.06
CA ARG A 54 -2.46 18.93 -17.38
C ARG A 54 -3.59 18.34 -18.22
N LEU A 55 -4.31 17.37 -17.64
CA LEU A 55 -5.49 16.72 -18.24
C LEU A 55 -6.74 16.94 -17.38
N ALA A 56 -7.91 16.83 -18.03
CA ALA A 56 -9.23 16.89 -17.39
C ALA A 56 -9.88 15.50 -17.30
N ASP A 57 -10.95 15.40 -16.52
CA ASP A 57 -11.80 14.21 -16.33
C ASP A 57 -11.06 12.92 -15.91
N PRO A 58 -10.63 12.80 -14.64
CA PRO A 58 -10.59 13.85 -13.61
C PRO A 58 -9.42 14.82 -13.84
N ALA A 59 -9.49 16.01 -13.23
CA ALA A 59 -8.39 16.98 -13.25
C ALA A 59 -7.12 16.36 -12.64
N ARG A 60 -6.02 16.33 -13.41
CA ARG A 60 -4.79 15.63 -13.05
C ARG A 60 -3.56 16.17 -13.76
N THR A 61 -2.40 15.98 -13.15
CA THR A 61 -1.08 16.16 -13.76
C THR A 61 -0.54 14.79 -14.17
N VAL A 62 -0.12 14.63 -15.42
CA VAL A 62 0.60 13.47 -15.95
C VAL A 62 2.04 13.87 -16.19
N VAL A 63 2.98 13.13 -15.60
CA VAL A 63 4.42 13.35 -15.79
C VAL A 63 4.93 12.43 -16.87
N ARG A 64 5.70 12.97 -17.81
CA ARG A 64 6.33 12.22 -18.91
C ARG A 64 7.83 12.50 -19.03
N ASP A 65 8.55 11.52 -19.56
CA ASP A 65 9.89 11.72 -20.13
C ASP A 65 9.82 12.38 -21.52
N ASP A 66 10.98 12.71 -22.09
CA ASP A 66 11.08 13.26 -23.46
C ASP A 66 10.64 12.27 -24.57
N ALA A 67 10.54 10.97 -24.26
CA ALA A 67 9.98 9.96 -25.17
C ALA A 67 8.44 9.89 -25.10
N GLY A 68 7.81 10.64 -24.19
CA GLY A 68 6.37 10.67 -23.96
C GLY A 68 5.84 9.55 -23.05
N THR A 69 6.71 8.71 -22.49
CA THR A 69 6.37 7.65 -21.54
C THR A 69 5.71 8.25 -20.30
N VAL A 70 4.58 7.72 -19.86
CA VAL A 70 3.97 8.16 -18.58
C VAL A 70 4.79 7.62 -17.42
N LEU A 71 5.38 8.51 -16.63
CA LEU A 71 6.16 8.20 -15.43
C LEU A 71 5.30 8.27 -14.16
N ALA A 72 4.35 9.21 -14.10
CA ALA A 72 3.44 9.33 -12.96
C ALA A 72 2.12 10.02 -13.33
N VAL A 73 1.08 9.79 -12.51
CA VAL A 73 -0.20 10.48 -12.55
C VAL A 73 -0.60 10.93 -11.16
N PHE A 74 -0.88 12.23 -11.03
CA PHE A 74 -1.32 12.89 -9.81
C PHE A 74 -2.69 13.51 -10.04
N THR A 75 -3.70 13.08 -9.28
CA THR A 75 -5.09 13.57 -9.46
C THR A 75 -5.37 14.64 -8.44
N ASP A 76 -5.96 15.76 -8.85
CA ASP A 76 -6.26 16.89 -7.95
C ASP A 76 -7.11 16.43 -6.77
N ASP A 77 -6.85 17.01 -5.60
CA ASP A 77 -7.42 16.68 -4.28
C ASP A 77 -7.14 15.27 -3.74
N ALA A 78 -6.62 14.34 -4.56
CA ALA A 78 -6.20 13.01 -4.13
C ALA A 78 -4.82 13.03 -3.46
N ARG A 79 -4.59 12.11 -2.52
CA ARG A 79 -3.26 11.80 -1.98
C ARG A 79 -2.61 10.59 -2.64
N THR A 80 -3.37 9.74 -3.31
CA THR A 80 -2.84 8.61 -4.07
C THR A 80 -2.28 9.07 -5.42
N ALA A 81 -1.07 8.62 -5.71
CA ALA A 81 -0.33 8.89 -6.94
C ALA A 81 0.09 7.58 -7.58
N VAL A 82 -0.15 7.44 -8.89
CA VAL A 82 0.22 6.23 -9.64
C VAL A 82 1.51 6.50 -10.39
N LEU A 83 2.59 5.84 -9.96
CA LEU A 83 3.90 5.87 -10.62
C LEU A 83 4.04 4.64 -11.54
N THR A 84 4.73 4.81 -12.66
CA THR A 84 5.20 3.71 -13.50
C THR A 84 6.53 3.21 -12.95
N GLY A 85 6.60 1.92 -12.60
CA GLY A 85 7.80 1.29 -12.06
C GLY A 85 8.00 -0.14 -12.57
N PRO A 86 8.87 -0.93 -11.93
CA PRO A 86 9.13 -2.32 -12.31
C PRO A 86 7.84 -3.14 -12.38
N ARG A 87 7.73 -4.01 -13.40
CA ARG A 87 6.60 -4.93 -13.55
C ARG A 87 6.61 -5.98 -12.42
N ARG A 88 5.42 -6.30 -11.93
CA ARG A 88 5.16 -7.28 -10.87
C ARG A 88 3.80 -7.94 -11.07
N SER A 89 3.58 -9.04 -10.36
CA SER A 89 2.37 -9.86 -10.46
C SER A 89 1.79 -10.11 -9.07
N PHE A 90 0.46 -10.06 -8.96
CA PHE A 90 -0.29 -10.44 -7.77
C PHE A 90 -1.19 -11.64 -8.09
N SER A 91 -1.23 -12.63 -7.21
CA SER A 91 -1.95 -13.89 -7.41
C SER A 91 -2.49 -14.45 -6.10
N GLU A 92 -3.66 -15.09 -6.13
CA GLU A 92 -4.25 -15.78 -4.99
C GLU A 92 -4.71 -17.21 -5.41
N PRO A 93 -3.78 -18.17 -5.61
CA PRO A 93 -4.08 -19.44 -6.27
C PRO A 93 -5.11 -20.34 -5.57
N LYS A 94 -5.43 -20.07 -4.30
CA LYS A 94 -6.48 -20.77 -3.54
C LYS A 94 -7.89 -20.25 -3.82
N ALA A 95 -8.03 -19.02 -4.31
CA ALA A 95 -9.32 -18.36 -4.53
C ALA A 95 -9.61 -18.01 -6.01
N THR A 96 -8.58 -17.91 -6.85
CA THR A 96 -8.72 -17.76 -8.31
C THR A 96 -7.50 -18.29 -9.06
N LYS A 97 -7.62 -18.41 -10.38
CA LYS A 97 -6.49 -18.62 -11.31
C LYS A 97 -5.98 -17.32 -11.94
N ALA A 98 -6.74 -16.23 -11.84
CA ALA A 98 -6.39 -14.95 -12.44
C ALA A 98 -5.16 -14.33 -11.74
N THR A 99 -4.36 -13.59 -12.50
CA THR A 99 -3.20 -12.85 -12.00
C THR A 99 -3.27 -11.38 -12.44
N VAL A 100 -2.99 -10.45 -11.54
CA VAL A 100 -2.90 -9.02 -11.87
C VAL A 100 -1.45 -8.69 -12.18
N ASN A 101 -1.16 -8.40 -13.45
CA ASN A 101 0.19 -8.09 -13.92
C ASN A 101 0.28 -6.59 -14.21
N THR A 102 1.08 -5.85 -13.43
CA THR A 102 1.08 -4.39 -13.45
C THR A 102 2.46 -3.77 -13.31
N SER A 103 2.63 -2.58 -13.90
CA SER A 103 3.74 -1.65 -13.65
C SER A 103 3.31 -0.44 -12.82
N SER A 104 2.06 -0.39 -12.33
CA SER A 104 1.57 0.66 -11.44
C SER A 104 2.10 0.46 -10.01
N TRP A 105 2.63 1.54 -9.44
CA TRP A 105 3.06 1.65 -8.06
C TRP A 105 2.31 2.83 -7.42
N VAL A 106 1.46 2.56 -6.45
CA VAL A 106 0.51 3.52 -5.90
C VAL A 106 1.07 4.06 -4.58
N ARG A 107 1.63 5.27 -4.63
CA ARG A 107 2.27 5.94 -3.49
C ARG A 107 1.33 6.97 -2.86
N LEU A 108 1.54 7.25 -1.58
CA LEU A 108 0.80 8.30 -0.86
C LEU A 108 1.64 9.59 -0.81
N LEU A 109 1.05 10.69 -1.27
CA LEU A 109 1.58 12.04 -1.14
C LEU A 109 1.48 12.52 0.32
N PRO A 110 2.38 13.39 0.80
CA PRO A 110 2.29 13.97 2.16
C PRO A 110 1.00 14.78 2.38
N GLN A 111 0.46 15.38 1.32
CA GLN A 111 -0.76 16.19 1.30
C GLN A 111 -1.50 16.01 -0.04
N PRO A 112 -2.78 16.41 -0.16
CA PRO A 112 -3.52 16.36 -1.43
C PRO A 112 -2.79 17.07 -2.58
N TRP A 113 -2.86 16.49 -3.78
CA TRP A 113 -2.30 17.11 -4.98
C TRP A 113 -3.07 18.37 -5.37
N ARG A 114 -2.34 19.37 -5.88
CA ARG A 114 -2.90 20.59 -6.48
C ARG A 114 -2.13 20.97 -7.74
N PRO A 115 -2.76 21.65 -8.73
CA PRO A 115 -2.04 22.21 -9.87
C PRO A 115 -0.90 23.14 -9.43
N GLY A 116 0.29 23.01 -10.03
CA GLY A 116 1.47 23.80 -9.68
C GLY A 116 2.32 23.21 -8.54
N ALA A 117 1.85 22.15 -7.87
CA ALA A 117 2.62 21.44 -6.85
C ALA A 117 3.93 20.85 -7.40
N GLU A 118 4.03 20.61 -8.71
CA GLU A 118 5.25 20.18 -9.40
C GLU A 118 6.45 21.11 -9.19
N GLY A 119 6.22 22.40 -8.91
CA GLY A 119 7.27 23.38 -8.60
C GLY A 119 7.58 23.54 -7.10
N GLU A 120 6.91 22.81 -6.21
CA GLU A 120 7.05 22.98 -4.75
C GLU A 120 8.15 22.07 -4.17
N PRO A 121 8.97 22.56 -3.21
CA PRO A 121 10.09 21.77 -2.66
C PRO A 121 9.70 20.41 -2.06
N TRP A 122 8.55 20.33 -1.39
CA TRP A 122 8.07 19.08 -0.80
C TRP A 122 7.80 18.01 -1.87
N PHE A 123 7.36 18.41 -3.06
CA PHE A 123 7.03 17.48 -4.13
C PHE A 123 8.30 17.04 -4.86
N THR A 124 9.22 17.96 -5.16
CA THR A 124 10.46 17.60 -5.86
C THR A 124 11.32 16.65 -5.02
N GLU A 125 11.37 16.85 -3.70
CA GLU A 125 11.99 15.92 -2.75
C GLU A 125 11.24 14.57 -2.68
N TRP A 126 9.92 14.61 -2.46
CA TRP A 126 9.09 13.39 -2.37
C TRP A 126 9.14 12.56 -3.66
N TYR A 127 9.05 13.18 -4.83
CA TYR A 127 8.98 12.49 -6.12
C TYR A 127 10.33 11.87 -6.49
N ALA A 128 11.45 12.56 -6.21
CA ALA A 128 12.78 11.99 -6.36
C ALA A 128 12.94 10.69 -5.53
N GLY A 129 12.46 10.68 -4.28
CA GLY A 129 12.43 9.47 -3.46
C GLY A 129 11.45 8.41 -3.99
N ALA A 130 10.21 8.79 -4.28
CA ALA A 130 9.12 7.88 -4.64
C ALA A 130 9.39 7.08 -5.94
N ARG A 131 10.14 7.65 -6.89
CA ARG A 131 10.57 6.95 -8.13
C ARG A 131 11.56 5.81 -7.89
N HIS A 132 12.27 5.82 -6.75
CA HIS A 132 13.26 4.80 -6.39
C HIS A 132 12.84 3.97 -5.17
N ASP A 133 11.68 4.28 -4.58
CA ASP A 133 11.11 3.52 -3.48
C ASP A 133 10.62 2.14 -3.94
N VAL A 134 11.23 1.09 -3.38
CA VAL A 134 10.88 -0.32 -3.60
C VAL A 134 10.10 -0.95 -2.44
N SER A 135 9.76 -0.17 -1.41
CA SER A 135 8.91 -0.61 -0.30
C SER A 135 7.50 -1.00 -0.78
N PRO A 136 6.75 -1.84 -0.05
CA PRO A 136 5.35 -2.13 -0.36
C PRO A 136 4.52 -0.84 -0.52
N ASP A 137 3.81 -0.73 -1.64
CA ASP A 137 2.86 0.34 -1.95
C ASP A 137 1.42 -0.12 -1.64
N VAL A 138 0.38 0.65 -2.00
CA VAL A 138 -1.03 0.26 -1.75
C VAL A 138 -1.33 -1.16 -2.26
N LEU A 139 -0.92 -1.49 -3.49
CA LEU A 139 -1.26 -2.78 -4.11
C LEU A 139 -0.55 -3.94 -3.42
N ALA A 140 0.74 -3.79 -3.11
CA ALA A 140 1.47 -4.81 -2.36
C ALA A 140 0.91 -4.99 -0.94
N ILE A 141 0.68 -3.90 -0.20
CA ILE A 141 0.12 -3.93 1.16
C ILE A 141 -1.28 -4.56 1.17
N ALA A 142 -2.11 -4.26 0.18
CA ALA A 142 -3.43 -4.87 0.02
C ALA A 142 -3.35 -6.42 -0.04
N THR A 143 -2.33 -6.96 -0.71
CA THR A 143 -2.12 -8.42 -0.78
C THR A 143 -1.50 -9.05 0.46
N GLU A 144 -1.03 -8.28 1.44
CA GLU A 144 -0.39 -8.83 2.66
C GLU A 144 -1.37 -9.42 3.69
N TYR A 145 -2.66 -9.52 3.34
CA TYR A 145 -3.74 -9.97 4.22
C TYR A 145 -4.57 -11.13 3.64
N LEU A 146 -4.17 -11.65 2.48
CA LEU A 146 -4.84 -12.77 1.80
C LEU A 146 -4.60 -14.09 2.57
N ILE A 147 -5.37 -15.11 2.23
CA ILE A 147 -5.30 -16.48 2.80
C ILE A 147 -3.85 -17.02 2.83
N ASP A 148 -3.48 -17.62 3.96
CA ASP A 148 -2.14 -18.11 4.34
C ASP A 148 -0.99 -17.08 4.29
N THR A 149 -1.26 -15.78 4.10
CA THR A 149 -0.16 -14.80 4.08
C THR A 149 0.58 -14.83 5.42
N PRO A 150 1.93 -15.01 5.44
CA PRO A 150 2.66 -15.15 6.69
C PRO A 150 2.49 -13.94 7.62
N ALA A 151 2.20 -14.21 8.89
CA ALA A 151 2.10 -13.17 9.90
C ALA A 151 3.44 -12.43 10.07
N GLY A 152 3.36 -11.10 10.20
CA GLY A 152 4.50 -10.24 10.51
C GLY A 152 4.20 -9.37 11.71
N THR A 153 5.16 -9.27 12.62
CA THR A 153 5.11 -8.41 13.82
C THR A 153 6.12 -7.28 13.73
N ASP A 154 5.80 -6.12 14.29
CA ASP A 154 6.75 -5.02 14.48
C ASP A 154 7.67 -5.27 15.70
N ASP A 155 8.58 -4.33 15.97
CA ASP A 155 9.52 -4.41 17.11
C ASP A 155 8.84 -4.38 18.48
N LYS A 156 7.53 -4.09 18.54
CA LYS A 156 6.69 -4.11 19.75
C LYS A 156 5.87 -5.39 19.87
N GLY A 157 5.98 -6.31 18.90
CA GLY A 157 5.19 -7.54 18.84
C GLY A 157 3.78 -7.35 18.27
N VAL A 158 3.43 -6.17 17.74
CA VAL A 158 2.12 -5.91 17.12
C VAL A 158 2.10 -6.58 15.75
N ARG A 159 1.11 -7.46 15.54
CA ARG A 159 0.86 -8.09 14.24
C ARG A 159 0.38 -7.03 13.24
N PHE A 160 1.20 -6.68 12.25
CA PHE A 160 0.86 -5.65 11.25
C PHE A 160 0.46 -6.22 9.88
N ARG A 161 0.74 -7.51 9.62
CA ARG A 161 0.39 -8.22 8.36
C ARG A 161 0.16 -9.73 8.54
N GLY A 162 -0.35 -10.38 7.51
CA GLY A 162 -0.70 -11.81 7.44
C GLY A 162 -2.21 -12.07 7.33
N ASP A 163 -2.57 -13.31 7.02
CA ASP A 163 -3.94 -13.83 6.79
C ASP A 163 -5.03 -13.26 7.72
N ALA A 164 -5.91 -12.40 7.19
CA ALA A 164 -6.91 -11.70 7.97
C ALA A 164 -8.30 -12.33 7.82
N SER A 165 -8.98 -12.59 8.94
CA SER A 165 -10.39 -13.00 8.94
C SER A 165 -11.33 -11.83 8.66
N PHE A 166 -12.60 -12.09 8.32
CA PHE A 166 -13.62 -11.04 8.21
C PHE A 166 -14.15 -10.63 9.60
N GLY A 167 -14.40 -11.62 10.44
CA GLY A 167 -14.96 -11.44 11.79
C GLY A 167 -15.45 -12.74 12.41
N PRO A 168 -15.82 -12.71 13.70
CA PRO A 168 -16.31 -13.88 14.41
C PRO A 168 -17.62 -14.39 13.79
N VAL A 169 -17.82 -15.71 13.82
CA VAL A 169 -19.05 -16.35 13.34
C VAL A 169 -20.27 -15.76 14.09
N LYS A 170 -21.38 -15.49 13.39
CA LYS A 170 -22.62 -15.00 14.00
C LYS A 170 -23.16 -16.08 14.94
N ALA A 171 -23.81 -15.69 16.05
CA ALA A 171 -24.34 -16.66 17.04
C ALA A 171 -25.36 -17.66 16.47
N SER A 172 -25.98 -17.35 15.33
CA SER A 172 -26.84 -18.23 14.54
C SER A 172 -26.10 -19.34 13.78
N GLY A 173 -24.77 -19.27 13.68
CA GLY A 173 -23.94 -20.08 12.78
C GLY A 173 -24.00 -19.66 11.31
N ALA A 174 -24.92 -18.77 10.94
CA ALA A 174 -25.12 -18.31 9.56
C ALA A 174 -24.32 -17.03 9.30
N GLY A 175 -23.08 -17.18 8.82
CA GLY A 175 -22.22 -16.05 8.43
C GLY A 175 -21.34 -15.49 9.55
N ARG A 176 -20.76 -14.30 9.34
CA ARG A 176 -19.79 -13.65 10.24
C ARG A 176 -20.13 -12.20 10.52
N GLN A 177 -19.82 -11.76 11.73
CA GLN A 177 -20.14 -10.43 12.20
C GLN A 177 -19.26 -9.40 11.50
N GLU A 178 -19.88 -8.42 10.85
CA GLU A 178 -19.21 -7.17 10.46
C GLU A 178 -18.66 -6.43 11.71
N GLN A 179 -18.11 -5.23 11.50
CA GLN A 179 -17.64 -4.26 12.50
C GLN A 179 -16.18 -4.44 12.94
N SER A 180 -15.46 -5.43 12.43
CA SER A 180 -14.01 -5.57 12.64
C SER A 180 -13.25 -4.44 11.92
N ASP A 181 -12.59 -3.56 12.65
CA ASP A 181 -11.77 -2.46 12.10
C ASP A 181 -10.27 -2.80 12.15
N PHE A 182 -9.42 -1.94 11.59
CA PHE A 182 -7.96 -2.13 11.61
C PHE A 182 -7.40 -2.35 13.03
N TYR A 183 -7.95 -1.69 14.05
CA TYR A 183 -7.46 -1.82 15.43
C TYR A 183 -7.76 -3.21 16.03
N ASP A 184 -8.85 -3.86 15.62
CA ASP A 184 -9.18 -5.24 16.01
C ASP A 184 -8.17 -6.22 15.42
N TYR A 185 -7.85 -6.08 14.14
CA TYR A 185 -6.84 -6.88 13.46
C TYR A 185 -5.48 -6.83 14.15
N LEU A 186 -5.04 -5.63 14.51
CA LEU A 186 -3.77 -5.37 15.19
C LEU A 186 -3.79 -5.82 16.66
N GLY A 187 -4.97 -5.85 17.30
CA GLY A 187 -5.12 -6.10 18.73
C GLY A 187 -4.65 -4.94 19.61
N VAL A 188 -4.73 -3.69 19.13
CA VAL A 188 -4.25 -2.50 19.86
C VAL A 188 -5.37 -1.47 20.05
N PRO A 189 -5.42 -0.73 21.17
CA PRO A 189 -6.32 0.42 21.31
C PRO A 189 -5.92 1.54 20.34
N TRP A 190 -6.88 2.38 19.97
CA TRP A 190 -6.64 3.49 19.06
C TRP A 190 -7.42 4.75 19.43
N ASP A 191 -6.72 5.89 19.49
CA ASP A 191 -7.29 7.21 19.67
C ASP A 191 -7.36 7.93 18.32
N PHE A 192 -8.55 8.24 17.85
CA PHE A 192 -8.76 8.96 16.59
C PHE A 192 -8.61 10.49 16.78
N PRO A 193 -8.10 11.21 15.76
CA PRO A 193 -8.00 12.68 15.79
C PRO A 193 -9.34 13.42 16.00
N ASP A 194 -10.49 12.79 15.74
CA ASP A 194 -11.83 13.33 16.02
C ASP A 194 -12.31 13.09 17.47
N GLY A 195 -11.41 12.62 18.35
CA GLY A 195 -11.65 12.47 19.80
C GLY A 195 -12.38 11.18 20.19
N VAL A 196 -12.65 10.29 19.24
CA VAL A 196 -13.17 8.95 19.50
C VAL A 196 -12.02 8.04 19.92
N ALA A 197 -12.21 7.28 21.00
CA ALA A 197 -11.30 6.19 21.39
C ALA A 197 -11.96 4.84 21.07
N ALA A 198 -11.18 3.91 20.52
CA ALA A 198 -11.60 2.54 20.23
C ALA A 198 -10.74 1.52 20.98
N GLN A 199 -11.34 0.38 21.30
CA GLN A 199 -10.70 -0.75 21.96
C GLN A 199 -10.88 -2.01 21.10
N PRO A 200 -9.85 -2.85 20.92
CA PRO A 200 -9.95 -4.07 20.14
C PRO A 200 -10.77 -5.12 20.90
N GLU A 201 -11.65 -5.83 20.19
CA GLU A 201 -12.34 -6.98 20.75
C GLU A 201 -11.47 -8.25 20.63
N THR A 202 -11.27 -8.99 21.73
CA THR A 202 -10.48 -10.24 21.72
C THR A 202 -11.02 -11.27 20.72
N GLY A 203 -12.33 -11.31 20.49
CA GLY A 203 -12.98 -12.18 19.50
C GLY A 203 -12.79 -11.75 18.04
N ARG A 204 -12.15 -10.59 17.80
CA ARG A 204 -11.86 -10.00 16.48
C ARG A 204 -10.37 -9.86 16.22
N TYR A 205 -9.50 -10.43 17.07
CA TYR A 205 -8.06 -10.37 16.84
C TYR A 205 -7.68 -11.01 15.49
N GLY A 206 -7.00 -10.23 14.64
CA GLY A 206 -6.73 -10.64 13.26
C GLY A 206 -7.94 -10.60 12.31
N ALA A 207 -8.98 -9.82 12.60
CA ALA A 207 -10.15 -9.64 11.73
C ALA A 207 -10.29 -8.21 11.16
N VAL A 208 -10.69 -8.09 9.90
CA VAL A 208 -11.11 -6.82 9.26
C VAL A 208 -12.33 -7.03 8.36
N ASP A 209 -13.35 -6.16 8.49
CA ASP A 209 -14.42 -6.07 7.49
C ASP A 209 -13.97 -5.30 6.23
N CYS A 210 -14.84 -5.17 5.23
CA CYS A 210 -14.52 -4.55 3.95
C CYS A 210 -13.91 -3.13 4.10
N SER A 211 -14.47 -2.32 4.99
CA SER A 211 -14.06 -0.94 5.25
C SER A 211 -12.95 -0.84 6.29
N GLY A 212 -12.91 -1.75 7.28
CA GLY A 212 -11.79 -1.91 8.20
C GLY A 212 -10.49 -2.29 7.48
N TYR A 213 -10.59 -3.11 6.44
CA TYR A 213 -9.49 -3.48 5.54
C TYR A 213 -8.93 -2.28 4.77
N VAL A 214 -9.81 -1.43 4.21
CA VAL A 214 -9.39 -0.17 3.56
C VAL A 214 -8.69 0.75 4.56
N ARG A 215 -9.21 0.87 5.79
CA ARG A 215 -8.61 1.68 6.87
C ARG A 215 -7.28 1.10 7.37
N LEU A 216 -7.10 -0.21 7.34
CA LEU A 216 -5.83 -0.89 7.62
C LEU A 216 -4.79 -0.57 6.54
N VAL A 217 -5.13 -0.76 5.26
CA VAL A 217 -4.22 -0.54 4.11
C VAL A 217 -3.84 0.94 3.95
N PHE A 218 -4.80 1.84 3.86
CA PHE A 218 -4.53 3.26 3.61
C PHE A 218 -4.20 4.04 4.89
N GLY A 219 -4.91 3.76 5.98
CA GLY A 219 -4.76 4.48 7.24
C GLY A 219 -3.55 4.03 8.02
N TYR A 220 -3.66 2.89 8.68
CA TYR A 220 -2.61 2.41 9.59
C TYR A 220 -1.29 2.10 8.86
N ARG A 221 -1.33 1.42 7.70
CA ARG A 221 -0.12 0.99 6.99
C ARG A 221 0.54 2.08 6.13
N LEU A 222 -0.20 3.10 5.69
CA LEU A 222 0.30 4.13 4.75
C LEU A 222 0.18 5.58 5.26
N GLY A 223 -0.50 5.85 6.37
CA GLY A 223 -0.56 7.19 6.96
C GLY A 223 -1.64 8.13 6.39
N MET A 224 -2.76 7.58 5.87
CA MET A 224 -3.98 8.38 5.74
C MET A 224 -4.58 8.67 7.11
N PRO A 225 -5.01 9.91 7.41
CA PRO A 225 -5.82 10.18 8.59
C PRO A 225 -7.07 9.29 8.59
N LEU A 226 -7.46 8.83 9.78
CA LEU A 226 -8.66 8.03 10.00
C LEU A 226 -9.59 8.79 10.95
N LEU A 227 -10.90 8.64 10.76
CA LEU A 227 -11.91 9.15 11.68
C LEU A 227 -12.51 7.98 12.46
N GLY A 228 -12.86 8.20 13.74
CA GLY A 228 -13.67 7.26 14.51
C GLY A 228 -15.17 7.40 14.22
N THR A 229 -15.58 8.52 13.63
CA THR A 229 -16.96 8.79 13.19
C THR A 229 -17.21 8.49 11.70
N ASN A 230 -18.49 8.57 11.29
CA ASN A 230 -18.90 8.57 9.88
C ASN A 230 -19.16 9.99 9.32
N ASN A 231 -18.70 11.02 10.04
CA ASN A 231 -18.89 12.41 9.64
C ASN A 231 -17.85 12.80 8.58
N ALA A 232 -18.15 13.83 7.79
CA ALA A 232 -17.18 14.42 6.88
C ALA A 232 -15.99 15.01 7.66
N GLY A 233 -14.77 14.83 7.15
CA GLY A 233 -13.55 15.31 7.79
C GLY A 233 -12.29 15.00 6.98
N PRO A 234 -11.09 15.34 7.50
CA PRO A 234 -9.82 15.21 6.78
C PRO A 234 -9.28 13.77 6.68
N GLY A 235 -10.06 12.76 7.06
CA GLY A 235 -9.64 11.36 7.15
C GLY A 235 -10.70 10.39 6.68
N ILE A 236 -10.32 9.13 6.50
CA ILE A 236 -11.19 8.05 6.03
C ILE A 236 -12.24 7.73 7.12
N PRO A 237 -13.55 7.85 6.85
CA PRO A 237 -14.63 7.45 7.76
C PRO A 237 -14.66 5.94 8.05
N ARG A 238 -15.53 5.48 8.96
CA ARG A 238 -15.59 4.05 9.35
C ARG A 238 -16.36 3.15 8.37
N ARG A 239 -17.48 3.58 7.81
CA ARG A 239 -18.39 2.77 6.98
C ARG A 239 -18.23 3.04 5.48
N ALA A 240 -18.48 2.04 4.64
CA ALA A 240 -18.31 2.13 3.17
C ALA A 240 -19.08 3.32 2.54
N TYR A 241 -20.37 3.50 2.86
CA TYR A 241 -21.14 4.67 2.39
C TYR A 241 -20.48 6.01 2.74
N ALA A 242 -20.02 6.18 3.98
CA ALA A 242 -19.39 7.42 4.43
C ALA A 242 -18.06 7.66 3.72
N ILE A 243 -17.27 6.61 3.47
CA ILE A 243 -16.04 6.73 2.67
C ILE A 243 -16.35 7.17 1.23
N SER A 244 -17.40 6.61 0.60
CA SER A 244 -17.83 7.03 -0.75
C SER A 244 -18.30 8.49 -0.77
N GLU A 245 -19.22 8.86 0.13
CA GLU A 245 -19.90 10.17 0.13
C GLU A 245 -19.00 11.31 0.64
N SER A 246 -18.31 11.12 1.76
CA SER A 246 -17.64 12.20 2.50
C SER A 246 -16.17 11.92 2.84
N GLY A 247 -15.61 10.79 2.37
CA GLY A 247 -14.19 10.51 2.48
C GLY A 247 -13.30 11.51 1.70
N PRO A 248 -11.99 11.52 1.98
CA PRO A 248 -11.04 12.41 1.31
C PRO A 248 -10.86 12.08 -0.19
N GLY A 249 -10.18 12.96 -0.91
CA GLY A 249 -9.93 12.81 -2.35
C GLY A 249 -11.15 13.08 -3.22
N VAL A 250 -11.17 12.50 -4.42
CA VAL A 250 -12.10 12.85 -5.51
C VAL A 250 -13.03 11.69 -5.89
N PRO A 251 -14.36 11.93 -6.01
CA PRO A 251 -15.28 10.95 -6.59
C PRO A 251 -15.05 10.83 -8.11
N LEU A 252 -14.77 9.62 -8.59
CA LEU A 252 -14.52 9.32 -10.01
C LEU A 252 -15.81 8.89 -10.73
N VAL A 253 -16.58 8.05 -10.04
CA VAL A 253 -17.90 7.56 -10.45
C VAL A 253 -18.84 7.89 -9.29
N PRO A 254 -19.77 8.87 -9.45
CA PRO A 254 -20.70 9.23 -8.39
C PRO A 254 -21.74 8.13 -8.16
N ASN A 255 -22.22 7.95 -6.93
CA ASN A 255 -23.36 7.06 -6.69
C ASN A 255 -24.66 7.70 -7.20
N GLU A 256 -25.07 7.31 -8.40
CA GLU A 256 -26.34 7.72 -9.01
C GLU A 256 -27.50 6.74 -8.71
N ARG A 257 -27.36 5.86 -7.70
CA ARG A 257 -28.30 4.77 -7.35
C ARG A 257 -28.67 3.86 -8.54
N ARG A 258 -27.68 3.66 -9.42
CA ARG A 258 -27.75 2.79 -10.58
C ARG A 258 -26.42 2.09 -10.77
N ARG A 259 -26.44 0.93 -11.41
CA ARG A 259 -25.23 0.19 -11.76
C ARG A 259 -24.24 1.08 -12.51
N ALA A 260 -23.01 1.16 -11.98
CA ALA A 260 -21.87 1.71 -12.70
C ALA A 260 -21.38 0.70 -13.75
N THR A 261 -21.04 1.18 -14.94
CA THR A 261 -20.68 0.34 -16.10
C THR A 261 -19.46 0.83 -16.88
N ASP A 262 -18.87 1.97 -16.47
CA ASP A 262 -17.72 2.58 -17.14
C ASP A 262 -16.52 2.66 -16.17
N PRO A 263 -15.59 1.71 -16.23
CA PRO A 263 -14.37 1.71 -15.43
C PRO A 263 -13.24 2.56 -16.03
N SER A 264 -13.45 3.30 -17.12
CA SER A 264 -12.38 4.03 -17.84
C SER A 264 -11.67 5.10 -17.02
N ARG A 265 -12.31 5.62 -15.97
CA ARG A 265 -11.74 6.62 -15.05
C ARG A 265 -10.85 6.01 -13.96
N LEU A 266 -10.93 4.69 -13.77
CA LEU A 266 -10.25 4.00 -12.68
C LEU A 266 -8.75 3.82 -12.95
N GLN A 267 -7.97 3.91 -11.89
CA GLN A 267 -6.55 3.58 -11.82
C GLN A 267 -6.31 2.69 -10.61
N ALA A 268 -5.29 1.83 -10.68
CA ALA A 268 -4.98 0.94 -9.57
C ALA A 268 -4.78 1.73 -8.27
N GLY A 269 -5.37 1.24 -7.17
CA GLY A 269 -5.44 1.92 -5.89
C GLY A 269 -6.75 2.67 -5.61
N ASP A 270 -7.61 2.89 -6.61
CA ASP A 270 -8.93 3.50 -6.39
C ASP A 270 -9.83 2.62 -5.52
N LEU A 271 -10.70 3.25 -4.73
CA LEU A 271 -11.76 2.54 -4.03
C LEU A 271 -12.97 2.36 -4.95
N VAL A 272 -13.58 1.18 -4.90
CA VAL A 272 -14.83 0.82 -5.59
C VAL A 272 -15.86 0.35 -4.58
N PHE A 273 -17.10 0.82 -4.71
CA PHE A 273 -18.18 0.62 -3.73
C PHE A 273 -19.41 -0.04 -4.35
N PHE A 274 -20.10 -0.84 -3.54
CA PHE A 274 -21.15 -1.75 -3.98
C PHE A 274 -22.35 -1.70 -3.03
N GLU A 275 -23.51 -2.13 -3.53
CA GLU A 275 -24.72 -2.50 -2.77
C GLU A 275 -24.86 -4.04 -2.89
N VAL A 276 -24.50 -4.81 -1.85
CA VAL A 276 -24.48 -6.30 -1.89
C VAL A 276 -25.33 -7.00 -0.84
N GLU A 277 -25.79 -6.31 0.21
CA GLU A 277 -26.71 -6.81 1.21
C GLU A 277 -28.18 -6.48 0.88
N ASP A 278 -29.11 -6.91 1.75
CA ASP A 278 -30.56 -6.78 1.56
C ASP A 278 -31.11 -5.34 1.73
N ASP A 279 -30.26 -4.33 1.99
CA ASP A 279 -30.63 -2.91 1.98
C ASP A 279 -30.16 -2.23 0.67
N PRO A 280 -31.01 -2.19 -0.38
CA PRO A 280 -30.60 -1.77 -1.72
C PRO A 280 -30.32 -0.26 -1.86
N ASP A 281 -30.49 0.53 -0.79
CA ASP A 281 -30.26 1.97 -0.80
C ASP A 281 -28.94 2.39 -0.10
N THR A 282 -28.16 1.45 0.46
CA THR A 282 -26.93 1.74 1.22
C THR A 282 -25.69 1.10 0.58
N LEU A 283 -24.63 1.89 0.37
CA LEU A 283 -23.30 1.36 0.02
C LEU A 283 -22.69 0.65 1.24
N ASP A 284 -22.76 -0.67 1.23
CA ASP A 284 -22.37 -1.57 2.32
C ASP A 284 -20.93 -2.10 2.17
N HIS A 285 -20.50 -2.34 0.93
CA HIS A 285 -19.22 -2.99 0.64
C HIS A 285 -18.26 -2.10 -0.14
N VAL A 286 -16.96 -2.28 0.12
CA VAL A 286 -15.86 -1.54 -0.52
C VAL A 286 -14.69 -2.46 -0.84
N GLY A 287 -14.02 -2.19 -1.95
CA GLY A 287 -12.78 -2.85 -2.36
C GLY A 287 -11.76 -1.86 -2.94
N ILE A 288 -10.54 -2.35 -3.14
CA ILE A 288 -9.42 -1.62 -3.76
C ILE A 288 -9.25 -2.17 -5.18
N TYR A 289 -9.39 -1.32 -6.18
CA TYR A 289 -9.20 -1.70 -7.59
C TYR A 289 -7.72 -1.94 -7.88
N LEU A 290 -7.40 -3.08 -8.50
CA LEU A 290 -6.03 -3.54 -8.74
C LEU A 290 -5.53 -3.22 -10.16
N GLY A 291 -6.45 -2.97 -11.10
CA GLY A 291 -6.15 -2.86 -12.53
C GLY A 291 -6.79 -3.99 -13.33
N LEU A 292 -6.19 -4.32 -14.47
CA LEU A 292 -6.60 -5.46 -15.29
C LEU A 292 -5.91 -6.74 -14.83
N ASP A 293 -6.63 -7.86 -14.84
CA ASP A 293 -6.03 -9.19 -14.75
C ASP A 293 -5.51 -9.72 -16.10
N ASP A 294 -4.94 -10.92 -16.09
CA ASP A 294 -4.43 -11.64 -17.26
C ASP A 294 -5.51 -12.10 -18.24
N GLY A 295 -6.79 -12.05 -17.86
CA GLY A 295 -7.94 -12.14 -18.77
C GLY A 295 -8.32 -10.81 -19.42
N GLY A 296 -7.74 -9.70 -18.96
CA GLY A 296 -8.11 -8.34 -19.37
C GLY A 296 -9.32 -7.77 -18.63
N HIS A 297 -9.74 -8.38 -17.52
CA HIS A 297 -10.91 -7.96 -16.74
C HIS A 297 -10.55 -7.01 -15.59
N HIS A 298 -11.50 -6.15 -15.21
CA HIS A 298 -11.30 -5.11 -14.20
C HIS A 298 -11.38 -5.70 -12.79
N ARG A 299 -10.24 -6.06 -12.20
CA ARG A 299 -10.14 -6.79 -10.92
C ARG A 299 -9.94 -5.89 -9.70
N PHE A 300 -10.54 -6.27 -8.58
CA PHE A 300 -10.37 -5.60 -7.28
C PHE A 300 -10.06 -6.60 -6.15
N VAL A 301 -9.69 -6.10 -4.97
CA VAL A 301 -9.52 -6.87 -3.72
C VAL A 301 -10.40 -6.31 -2.62
N SER A 302 -11.03 -7.16 -1.80
CA SER A 302 -11.91 -6.73 -0.71
C SER A 302 -12.03 -7.80 0.39
N SER A 303 -12.25 -7.40 1.64
CA SER A 303 -12.56 -8.35 2.72
C SER A 303 -14.02 -8.80 2.68
N ARG A 304 -14.27 -10.12 2.71
CA ARG A 304 -15.60 -10.73 2.48
C ARG A 304 -15.97 -11.78 3.51
N GLU A 305 -17.23 -11.76 3.94
CA GLU A 305 -17.84 -12.75 4.83
C GLU A 305 -17.68 -14.19 4.30
N ARG A 306 -17.89 -14.38 2.99
CA ARG A 306 -17.98 -15.72 2.35
C ARG A 306 -16.68 -16.50 2.29
N ILE A 307 -15.55 -15.82 2.22
CA ILE A 307 -14.21 -16.43 2.20
C ILE A 307 -13.49 -16.32 3.56
N ASP A 308 -14.09 -15.58 4.50
CA ASP A 308 -13.47 -15.14 5.76
C ASP A 308 -12.21 -14.30 5.57
N GLY A 309 -12.28 -13.22 4.80
CA GLY A 309 -11.15 -12.27 4.73
C GLY A 309 -10.98 -11.53 3.41
N PRO A 310 -9.89 -10.74 3.29
CA PRO A 310 -9.42 -10.14 2.03
C PRO A 310 -9.17 -11.18 0.94
N THR A 311 -9.78 -10.96 -0.23
CA THR A 311 -9.56 -11.77 -1.42
C THR A 311 -9.62 -10.90 -2.68
N LEU A 312 -8.78 -11.22 -3.65
CA LEU A 312 -8.88 -10.82 -5.07
C LEU A 312 -9.47 -11.94 -5.94
N GLY A 313 -9.77 -13.09 -5.33
CA GLY A 313 -10.33 -14.27 -5.99
C GLY A 313 -11.85 -14.26 -6.13
N ASP A 314 -12.41 -15.39 -6.56
CA ASP A 314 -13.78 -15.46 -7.09
C ASP A 314 -14.75 -16.21 -6.16
N VAL A 315 -14.34 -16.46 -4.91
CA VAL A 315 -15.15 -17.14 -3.90
C VAL A 315 -16.21 -16.19 -3.34
N GLY A 316 -17.47 -16.64 -3.37
CA GLY A 316 -18.63 -15.82 -2.97
C GLY A 316 -19.03 -14.75 -4.01
N GLY A 317 -18.36 -14.72 -5.15
CA GLY A 317 -18.55 -13.74 -6.22
C GLY A 317 -17.22 -13.42 -6.89
N THR A 318 -17.21 -13.30 -8.21
CA THR A 318 -16.06 -12.87 -9.00
C THR A 318 -15.60 -11.48 -8.58
N SER A 319 -14.29 -11.28 -8.44
CA SER A 319 -13.72 -9.97 -8.06
C SER A 319 -13.62 -9.01 -9.25
N LEU A 320 -14.66 -8.94 -10.08
CA LEU A 320 -14.69 -8.24 -11.36
C LEU A 320 -15.76 -7.15 -11.41
N LEU A 321 -15.50 -6.08 -12.16
CA LEU A 321 -16.42 -4.96 -12.36
C LEU A 321 -17.22 -5.06 -13.69
N ASP A 322 -16.83 -5.97 -14.57
CA ASP A 322 -17.20 -5.98 -16.00
C ASP A 322 -17.78 -7.32 -16.50
N ASP A 323 -17.90 -8.36 -15.66
CA ASP A 323 -18.26 -9.72 -16.06
C ASP A 323 -19.78 -10.03 -16.08
N GLY A 324 -20.61 -9.15 -15.50
CA GLY A 324 -22.05 -9.39 -15.30
C GLY A 324 -22.40 -10.25 -14.08
N GLY A 325 -21.40 -10.68 -13.29
CA GLY A 325 -21.56 -11.39 -12.03
C GLY A 325 -21.93 -10.48 -10.85
N PHE A 326 -22.04 -11.08 -9.66
CA PHE A 326 -22.55 -10.46 -8.42
C PHE A 326 -22.01 -9.04 -8.18
N TYR A 327 -20.69 -8.90 -8.00
CA TYR A 327 -20.06 -7.61 -7.71
C TYR A 327 -20.17 -6.61 -8.89
N SER A 328 -20.01 -7.05 -10.13
CA SER A 328 -20.16 -6.17 -11.28
C SER A 328 -21.57 -5.58 -11.41
N THR A 329 -22.61 -6.31 -10.99
CA THR A 329 -24.00 -5.82 -10.94
C THR A 329 -24.29 -4.95 -9.72
N ALA A 330 -23.57 -5.17 -8.64
CA ALA A 330 -23.63 -4.41 -7.40
C ALA A 330 -22.82 -3.10 -7.41
N TRP A 331 -21.90 -2.90 -8.36
CA TRP A 331 -21.03 -1.72 -8.41
C TRP A 331 -21.83 -0.42 -8.64
N ARG A 332 -21.48 0.65 -7.90
CA ARG A 332 -22.21 1.94 -7.91
C ARG A 332 -21.32 3.18 -8.00
N SER A 333 -20.23 3.21 -7.25
CA SER A 333 -19.36 4.39 -7.17
C SER A 333 -17.88 4.01 -7.09
N ALA A 334 -17.04 5.03 -7.28
CA ALA A 334 -15.60 4.91 -7.10
C ALA A 334 -14.99 6.25 -6.66
N ARG A 335 -13.93 6.19 -5.85
CA ARG A 335 -13.24 7.34 -5.26
C ARG A 335 -11.74 7.11 -5.28
N ARG A 336 -10.98 8.13 -5.68
CA ARG A 336 -9.52 8.18 -5.52
C ARG A 336 -9.21 8.94 -4.24
N LEU A 337 -8.49 8.30 -3.31
CA LEU A 337 -8.10 8.86 -2.02
C LEU A 337 -6.91 9.83 -2.14
#